data_AF-A0A0D3KKN0-F1
#
_entry.id   AF-A0A0D3KKN0-F1
#
_cell.length_a   1.000
_cell.length_b   1.000
_cell.length_c   1.000
_cell.angle_alpha   90.00
_cell.angle_beta   90.00
_cell.angle_gamma   90.00
#
_symmetry.space_group_name_H-M   'P 1'
#
loop_
_entity.id
_entity.type
_entity.pdbx_description
1 polymer ?
#
loop_
_entity_poly.entity_id
_entity_poly.type
_entity_poly.pdbx_seq_one_letter_code
_entity_poly.pdbx_strand_id
1 'polypeptide(L)'
;MRWSIKSRHQLHQWQLWLSLERGADAQQHLLSESQRQLCCDAMQGTLVTISRLQRSVADSLATVKPRFEEEYFEPRTGYSLDLALPSSRVAIEVDGPFHFLLPDDRGVRKPNGPTLLKRRLLAAAGWRVISVPFYELDGLTPVERQTYMERAAAPL
;
A
#
# COMPACT_ATOMS: atom_id res chain seq x y z
N MET A 1 21.57 -19.43 -10.47
CA MET A 1 20.97 -19.56 -9.12
C MET A 1 19.56 -18.99 -9.18
N ARG A 2 18.50 -19.73 -8.82
CA ARG A 2 17.11 -19.22 -8.84
C ARG A 2 16.73 -18.68 -7.46
N TRP A 3 16.48 -17.38 -7.34
CA TRP A 3 15.96 -16.80 -6.10
C TRP A 3 14.52 -17.25 -5.83
N SER A 4 14.19 -17.41 -4.54
CA SER A 4 12.82 -17.65 -4.08
C SER A 4 11.90 -16.46 -4.41
N ILE A 5 10.58 -16.68 -4.44
CA ILE A 5 9.59 -15.60 -4.64
C ILE A 5 9.78 -14.49 -3.60
N LYS A 6 9.91 -14.85 -2.32
CA LYS A 6 10.15 -13.90 -1.23
C LYS A 6 11.42 -13.08 -1.43
N SER A 7 12.51 -13.72 -1.86
CA SER A 7 13.77 -13.03 -2.15
C SER A 7 13.62 -12.06 -3.32
N ARG A 8 12.84 -12.42 -4.35
CA ARG A 8 12.54 -11.52 -5.48
C ARG A 8 11.69 -10.32 -5.06
N HIS A 9 10.73 -10.50 -4.15
CA HIS A 9 9.95 -9.38 -3.59
C HIS A 9 10.87 -8.38 -2.88
N GLN A 10 11.73 -8.86 -1.99
CA GLN A 10 12.66 -8.00 -1.26
C GLN A 10 13.64 -7.29 -2.20
N LEU A 11 14.13 -8.02 -3.21
CA LEU A 11 15.02 -7.46 -4.21
C LEU A 11 14.32 -6.39 -5.06
N HIS A 12 13.07 -6.61 -5.45
CA HIS A 12 12.25 -5.60 -6.16
C HIS A 12 12.07 -4.34 -5.32
N GLN A 13 11.67 -4.49 -4.04
CA GLN A 13 11.49 -3.36 -3.14
C GLN A 13 12.77 -2.54 -2.97
N TRP A 14 13.92 -3.20 -2.90
CA TRP A 14 15.22 -2.50 -2.85
C TRP A 14 15.53 -1.78 -4.17
N GLN A 15 15.26 -2.40 -5.33
CA GLN A 15 15.42 -1.77 -6.64
C GLN A 15 14.50 -0.55 -6.84
N LEU A 16 13.27 -0.58 -6.30
CA LEU A 16 12.38 0.58 -6.25
C LEU A 16 12.94 1.69 -5.38
N TRP A 17 13.44 1.37 -4.19
CA TRP A 17 14.02 2.37 -3.31
C TRP A 17 15.23 3.06 -3.96
N LEU A 18 16.11 2.29 -4.62
CA LEU A 18 17.24 2.85 -5.36
C LEU A 18 16.76 3.79 -6.48
N SER A 19 15.77 3.37 -7.27
CA SER A 19 15.33 4.14 -8.44
C SER A 19 14.50 5.39 -8.08
N LEU A 20 13.66 5.31 -7.04
CA LEU A 20 12.75 6.38 -6.67
C LEU A 20 13.39 7.42 -5.74
N GLU A 21 14.29 7.02 -4.86
CA GLU A 21 14.79 7.90 -3.79
C GLU A 21 16.28 8.23 -3.86
N ARG A 22 17.10 7.41 -4.55
CA ARG A 22 18.57 7.58 -4.51
C ARG A 22 19.17 8.23 -5.75
N GLY A 23 18.36 8.51 -6.78
CA GLY A 23 18.78 9.28 -7.95
C GLY A 23 19.87 8.60 -8.78
N ALA A 24 20.61 9.40 -9.57
CA ALA A 24 21.55 8.91 -10.58
C ALA A 24 22.71 8.07 -10.01
N ASP A 25 23.24 8.43 -8.84
CA ASP A 25 24.43 7.76 -8.26
C ASP A 25 24.18 6.31 -7.83
N ALA A 26 22.92 5.97 -7.57
CA ALA A 26 22.49 4.62 -7.22
C ALA A 26 22.19 3.75 -8.44
N GLN A 27 22.18 4.30 -9.65
CA GLN A 27 21.84 3.55 -10.87
C GLN A 27 22.82 2.42 -11.18
N GLN A 28 24.08 2.56 -10.76
CA GLN A 28 25.09 1.51 -10.89
C GLN A 28 24.75 0.21 -10.12
N HIS A 29 23.86 0.30 -9.13
CA HIS A 29 23.40 -0.84 -8.33
C HIS A 29 22.06 -1.42 -8.82
N LEU A 30 21.51 -0.86 -9.91
CA LEU A 30 20.32 -1.42 -10.53
C LEU A 30 20.67 -2.71 -11.26
N LEU A 31 19.82 -3.70 -11.09
CA LEU A 31 19.84 -4.93 -11.87
C LEU A 31 19.53 -4.62 -13.33
N SER A 32 19.83 -5.59 -14.21
CA SER A 32 19.39 -5.49 -15.60
C SER A 32 17.87 -5.34 -15.68
N GLU A 33 17.39 -4.73 -16.76
CA GLU A 33 15.94 -4.54 -16.96
C GLU A 33 15.17 -5.86 -16.88
N SER A 34 15.69 -6.92 -17.50
CA SER A 34 15.10 -8.27 -17.43
C SER A 34 15.05 -8.84 -16.01
N GLN A 35 16.07 -8.59 -15.19
CA GLN A 35 16.07 -9.03 -13.79
C GLN A 35 15.09 -8.21 -12.94
N ARG A 36 14.96 -6.90 -13.19
CA ARG A 36 13.95 -6.07 -12.52
C ARG A 36 12.54 -6.51 -12.89
N GLN A 37 12.27 -6.79 -14.16
CA GLN A 37 10.98 -7.29 -14.61
C GLN A 37 10.63 -8.61 -13.93
N LEU A 38 11.57 -9.56 -13.87
CA LEU A 38 11.38 -10.85 -13.18
C LEU A 38 11.09 -10.71 -11.67
N CYS A 39 11.54 -9.62 -11.03
CA CYS A 39 11.25 -9.35 -9.63
C CYS A 39 9.90 -8.64 -9.46
N CYS A 40 9.55 -7.74 -10.38
CA CYS A 40 8.24 -7.09 -10.46
C CYS A 40 7.11 -8.11 -10.68
N ASP A 41 7.26 -9.02 -11.64
CA ASP A 41 6.27 -10.07 -11.95
C ASP A 41 6.05 -11.00 -10.75
N ALA A 42 7.11 -11.31 -10.00
CA ALA A 42 7.01 -12.12 -8.80
C ALA A 42 6.15 -11.44 -7.72
N MET A 43 6.20 -10.11 -7.64
CA MET A 43 5.41 -9.32 -6.69
C MET A 43 3.93 -9.27 -7.06
N GLN A 44 3.63 -9.13 -8.36
CA GLN A 44 2.27 -9.16 -8.91
C GLN A 44 1.53 -10.47 -8.64
N GLY A 45 2.23 -11.61 -8.72
CA GLY A 45 1.64 -12.94 -8.58
C GLY A 45 1.09 -13.28 -7.18
N THR A 46 1.10 -12.34 -6.23
CA THR A 46 0.53 -12.53 -4.90
C THR A 46 -0.99 -12.34 -4.99
N LEU A 47 -1.75 -13.42 -4.85
CA LEU A 47 -3.22 -13.37 -4.81
C LEU A 47 -3.68 -12.39 -3.72
N VAL A 48 -4.46 -11.39 -4.10
CA VAL A 48 -5.09 -10.52 -3.12
C VAL A 48 -6.44 -11.10 -2.71
N THR A 49 -6.61 -11.29 -1.40
CA THR A 49 -7.89 -11.71 -0.84
C THR A 49 -8.55 -10.47 -0.24
N ILE A 50 -9.59 -9.97 -0.91
CA ILE A 50 -10.36 -8.82 -0.41
C ILE A 50 -10.98 -9.19 0.93
N SER A 51 -10.53 -8.52 1.99
CA SER A 51 -11.00 -8.79 3.34
C SER A 51 -12.39 -8.18 3.61
N ARG A 52 -13.10 -8.68 4.62
CA ARG A 52 -14.36 -8.06 5.07
C ARG A 52 -14.15 -6.60 5.50
N LEU A 53 -12.99 -6.30 6.10
CA LEU A 53 -12.63 -4.94 6.49
C LEU A 53 -12.51 -4.04 5.26
N GLN A 54 -11.79 -4.48 4.24
CA GLN A 54 -11.61 -3.73 2.99
C GLN A 54 -12.94 -3.45 2.30
N ARG A 55 -13.84 -4.45 2.18
CA ARG A 55 -15.19 -4.21 1.64
C ARG A 55 -15.95 -3.13 2.42
N SER A 56 -15.89 -3.17 3.75
CA SER A 56 -16.55 -2.15 4.57
C SER A 56 -15.96 -0.75 4.36
N VAL A 57 -14.65 -0.65 4.12
CA VAL A 57 -13.99 0.63 3.78
C VAL A 57 -14.41 1.08 2.38
N ALA A 58 -14.45 0.18 1.41
CA ALA A 58 -14.87 0.46 0.04
C ALA A 58 -16.32 0.97 -0.01
N ASP A 59 -17.24 0.32 0.72
CA ASP A 59 -18.64 0.74 0.84
C ASP A 59 -18.74 2.17 1.42
N SER A 60 -17.96 2.45 2.48
CA SER A 60 -17.93 3.78 3.10
C SER A 60 -17.33 4.82 2.16
N LEU A 61 -16.26 4.49 1.45
CA LEU A 61 -15.62 5.37 0.47
C LEU A 61 -16.53 5.67 -0.72
N ALA A 62 -17.31 4.69 -1.20
CA ALA A 62 -18.22 4.85 -2.33
C ALA A 62 -19.24 5.98 -2.12
N THR A 63 -19.64 6.22 -0.87
CA THR A 63 -20.55 7.33 -0.50
C THR A 63 -19.91 8.72 -0.64
N VAL A 64 -18.58 8.81 -0.53
CA VAL A 64 -17.82 10.06 -0.50
C VAL A 64 -17.12 10.33 -1.83
N LYS A 65 -16.58 9.28 -2.45
CA LYS A 65 -15.79 9.30 -3.68
C LYS A 65 -16.22 8.13 -4.56
N PRO A 66 -17.21 8.28 -5.44
CA PRO A 66 -17.75 7.15 -6.21
C PRO A 66 -16.83 6.64 -7.34
N ARG A 67 -15.71 7.32 -7.61
CA ARG A 67 -14.76 6.96 -8.68
C ARG A 67 -13.42 6.51 -8.08
N PHE A 68 -13.40 5.31 -7.54
CA PHE A 68 -12.19 4.62 -7.09
C PHE A 68 -12.12 3.23 -7.72
N GLU A 69 -10.94 2.61 -7.66
CA GLU A 69 -10.68 1.26 -8.12
C GLU A 69 -10.22 0.42 -6.91
N GLU A 70 -10.77 -0.78 -6.74
CA GLU A 70 -10.30 -1.76 -5.75
C GLU A 70 -9.15 -2.58 -6.34
N GLU A 71 -8.18 -2.98 -5.51
CA GLU A 71 -7.05 -3.81 -5.94
C GLU A 71 -6.32 -3.26 -7.17
N TYR A 72 -6.12 -1.94 -7.17
CA TYR A 72 -5.51 -1.26 -8.29
C TYR A 72 -4.04 -1.65 -8.40
N PHE A 73 -3.70 -2.27 -9.52
CA PHE A 73 -2.33 -2.59 -9.84
C PHE A 73 -1.55 -1.34 -10.27
N GLU A 74 -0.55 -0.93 -9.49
CA GLU A 74 0.35 0.18 -9.81
C GLU A 74 1.54 -0.34 -10.63
N PRO A 75 1.63 -0.03 -11.93
CA PRO A 75 2.60 -0.66 -12.83
C PRO A 75 4.05 -0.21 -12.62
N ARG A 76 4.31 0.97 -12.04
CA ARG A 76 5.67 1.47 -11.78
C ARG A 76 6.27 0.79 -10.55
N THR A 77 5.46 0.50 -9.53
CA THR A 77 5.92 -0.09 -8.27
C THR A 77 5.63 -1.58 -8.18
N GLY A 78 4.72 -2.12 -8.98
CA GLY A 78 4.32 -3.52 -8.89
C GLY A 78 3.44 -3.85 -7.66
N TYR A 79 2.95 -2.84 -6.95
CA TYR A 79 2.09 -3.02 -5.78
C TYR A 79 0.63 -3.07 -6.21
N SER A 80 -0.18 -3.92 -5.55
CA SER A 80 -1.64 -3.74 -5.51
C SER A 80 -1.98 -2.72 -4.43
N LEU A 81 -2.84 -1.76 -4.74
CA LEU A 81 -3.40 -0.80 -3.81
C LEU A 81 -4.81 -1.26 -3.44
N ASP A 82 -5.11 -1.37 -2.15
CA ASP A 82 -6.41 -1.90 -1.69
C ASP A 82 -7.57 -1.08 -2.29
N LEU A 83 -7.45 0.24 -2.27
CA LEU A 83 -8.32 1.19 -2.96
C LEU A 83 -7.48 2.33 -3.56
N ALA A 84 -7.79 2.76 -4.78
CA ALA A 84 -7.09 3.84 -5.46
C ALA A 84 -8.04 4.84 -6.11
N LEU A 85 -7.64 6.11 -6.11
CA LEU A 85 -8.20 7.17 -6.95
C LEU A 85 -7.10 7.63 -7.92
N PRO A 86 -6.94 6.96 -9.09
CA PRO A 86 -5.77 7.16 -9.93
C PRO A 86 -5.64 8.58 -10.50
N SER A 87 -6.76 9.23 -10.82
CA SER A 87 -6.79 10.60 -11.33
C SER A 87 -6.17 11.61 -10.38
N SER A 88 -6.29 11.37 -9.06
CA SER A 88 -5.72 12.22 -8.01
C SER A 88 -4.49 11.62 -7.33
N ARG A 89 -3.99 10.46 -7.81
CA ARG A 89 -2.86 9.73 -7.20
C ARG A 89 -3.05 9.51 -5.69
N VAL A 90 -4.24 9.12 -5.26
CA VAL A 90 -4.52 8.78 -3.85
C VAL A 90 -4.64 7.27 -3.72
N ALA A 91 -3.89 6.69 -2.79
CA ALA A 91 -3.97 5.30 -2.38
C ALA A 91 -4.55 5.23 -0.97
N ILE A 92 -5.53 4.37 -0.73
CA ILE A 92 -6.07 4.08 0.60
C ILE A 92 -5.73 2.63 0.91
N GLU A 93 -4.89 2.44 1.94
CA GLU A 93 -4.42 1.14 2.42
C GLU A 93 -5.23 0.74 3.66
N VAL A 94 -5.87 -0.43 3.60
CA VAL A 94 -6.73 -0.96 4.66
C VAL A 94 -5.92 -1.90 5.56
N ASP A 95 -5.41 -1.35 6.65
CA ASP A 95 -4.44 -2.05 7.47
C ASP A 95 -5.12 -2.97 8.51
N GLY A 96 -5.23 -4.26 8.18
CA GLY A 96 -5.58 -5.30 9.14
C GLY A 96 -4.55 -5.54 10.27
N PRO A 97 -4.85 -6.38 11.27
CA PRO A 97 -4.01 -6.58 12.45
C PRO A 97 -2.55 -6.98 12.17
N PHE A 98 -2.31 -7.78 11.14
CA PHE A 98 -0.97 -8.26 10.77
C PHE A 98 -0.04 -7.15 10.24
N HIS A 99 -0.58 -5.98 9.89
CA HIS A 99 0.20 -4.82 9.44
C HIS A 99 0.84 -4.05 10.61
N PHE A 100 0.54 -4.43 11.84
CA PHE A 100 1.05 -3.77 13.05
C PHE A 100 1.92 -4.70 13.88
N LEU A 101 2.85 -4.11 14.60
CA LEU A 101 3.51 -4.77 15.73
C LEU A 101 2.51 -4.99 16.87
N LEU A 102 2.89 -5.83 17.83
CA LEU A 102 2.16 -5.92 19.09
C LEU A 102 2.10 -4.53 19.76
N PRO A 103 0.98 -4.19 20.44
CA PRO A 103 0.89 -2.93 21.16
C PRO A 103 2.02 -2.78 22.17
N ASP A 104 2.49 -1.55 22.36
CA ASP A 104 3.39 -1.24 23.47
C ASP A 104 2.63 -1.24 24.82
N ASP A 105 3.36 -0.93 25.89
CA ASP A 105 2.86 -0.82 27.26
C ASP A 105 1.72 0.21 27.42
N ARG A 106 1.56 1.13 26.46
CA ARG A 106 0.50 2.13 26.40
C ARG A 106 -0.64 1.74 25.47
N GLY A 107 -0.59 0.53 24.90
CA GLY A 107 -1.58 0.04 23.94
C GLY A 107 -1.42 0.62 22.53
N VAL A 108 -0.34 1.35 22.23
CA VAL A 108 -0.12 1.98 20.93
C VAL A 108 0.38 0.94 19.94
N ARG A 109 -0.29 0.85 18.79
CA ARG A 109 0.11 -0.01 17.67
C ARG A 109 0.95 0.78 16.67
N LYS A 110 2.09 0.21 16.28
CA LYS A 110 2.98 0.79 15.24
C LYS A 110 2.95 -0.10 13.99
N PRO A 111 2.87 0.46 12.78
CA PRO A 111 2.97 -0.32 11.57
C PRO A 111 4.31 -1.07 11.49
N ASN A 112 4.29 -2.27 10.92
CA ASN A 112 5.50 -3.08 10.76
C ASN A 112 6.37 -2.58 9.58
N GLY A 113 7.57 -3.16 9.44
CA GLY A 113 8.52 -2.79 8.38
C GLY A 113 7.95 -2.91 6.96
N PRO A 114 7.36 -4.05 6.56
CA PRO A 114 6.72 -4.20 5.25
C PRO A 114 5.66 -3.14 4.94
N THR A 115 4.78 -2.83 5.91
CA THR A 115 3.74 -1.81 5.77
C THR A 115 4.35 -0.42 5.58
N LEU A 116 5.33 -0.03 6.40
CA LEU A 116 6.02 1.26 6.26
C LEU A 116 6.76 1.36 4.92
N LEU A 117 7.41 0.28 4.48
CA LEU A 117 8.15 0.24 3.22
C LEU A 117 7.22 0.42 2.02
N LYS A 118 6.07 -0.28 1.99
CA LYS A 118 5.06 -0.11 0.93
C LYS A 118 4.62 1.36 0.84
N ARG A 119 4.19 1.94 1.96
CA ARG A 119 3.72 3.34 2.00
C ARG A 119 4.79 4.32 1.53
N ARG A 120 6.04 4.14 1.97
CA ARG A 120 7.18 4.99 1.55
C ARG A 120 7.43 4.90 0.05
N LEU A 121 7.48 3.70 -0.52
CA LEU A 121 7.74 3.51 -1.94
C LEU A 121 6.60 4.06 -2.82
N LEU A 122 5.35 3.89 -2.40
CA LEU A 122 4.20 4.50 -3.06
C LEU A 122 4.26 6.04 -3.00
N ALA A 123 4.61 6.60 -1.85
CA ALA A 123 4.80 8.04 -1.71
C ALA A 123 5.93 8.56 -2.61
N ALA A 124 7.07 7.86 -2.66
CA ALA A 124 8.17 8.19 -3.56
C ALA A 124 7.79 8.04 -5.05
N ALA A 125 6.83 7.17 -5.37
CA ALA A 125 6.25 7.05 -6.71
C ALA A 125 5.22 8.14 -7.04
N GLY A 126 4.92 9.05 -6.10
CA GLY A 126 4.02 10.19 -6.28
C GLY A 126 2.59 9.96 -5.78
N TRP A 127 2.34 8.89 -5.02
CA TRP A 127 1.03 8.64 -4.43
C TRP A 127 0.88 9.33 -3.07
N ARG A 128 -0.26 9.96 -2.82
CA ARG A 128 -0.70 10.27 -1.46
C ARG A 128 -1.25 9.00 -0.85
N VAL A 129 -0.57 8.46 0.15
CA VAL A 129 -0.99 7.22 0.83
C VAL A 129 -1.73 7.54 2.12
N ILE A 130 -2.97 7.11 2.21
CA ILE A 130 -3.84 7.18 3.38
C ILE A 130 -3.89 5.78 3.99
N SER A 131 -3.60 5.67 5.29
CA SER A 131 -3.71 4.43 6.03
C SER A 131 -5.04 4.43 6.79
N VAL A 132 -5.76 3.31 6.73
CA VAL A 132 -7.00 3.08 7.47
C VAL A 132 -6.79 1.87 8.38
N PRO A 133 -6.32 2.08 9.63
CA PRO A 133 -6.10 0.99 10.58
C PRO A 133 -7.41 0.33 11.01
N PHE A 134 -7.41 -1.00 11.12
CA PHE A 134 -8.60 -1.76 11.52
C PHE A 134 -9.22 -1.26 12.84
N TYR A 135 -8.36 -0.93 13.82
CA TYR A 135 -8.78 -0.52 15.16
C TYR A 135 -9.39 0.89 15.20
N GLU A 136 -9.24 1.71 14.14
CA GLU A 136 -9.91 3.01 14.06
C GLU A 136 -11.35 2.89 13.57
N LEU A 137 -11.69 1.76 12.92
CA LEU A 137 -13.04 1.48 12.44
C LEU A 137 -13.82 0.53 13.36
N ASP A 138 -13.12 -0.13 14.29
CA ASP A 138 -13.71 -1.00 15.30
C ASP A 138 -14.67 -0.20 16.19
N GLY A 139 -15.91 -0.68 16.31
CA GLY A 139 -16.95 -0.02 17.11
C GLY A 139 -17.63 1.18 16.46
N LEU A 140 -17.14 1.69 15.32
CA LEU A 140 -17.80 2.78 14.60
C LEU A 140 -19.08 2.31 13.89
N THR A 141 -20.13 3.12 13.96
CA THR A 141 -21.35 3.00 13.16
C THR A 141 -21.06 3.32 11.68
N PRO A 142 -21.96 2.93 10.75
CA PRO A 142 -21.78 3.26 9.33
C PRO A 142 -21.60 4.76 9.05
N VAL A 143 -22.33 5.63 9.76
CA VAL A 143 -22.25 7.10 9.60
C VAL A 143 -20.90 7.64 10.10
N GLU A 144 -20.39 7.11 11.22
CA GLU A 144 -19.08 7.49 11.74
C GLU A 144 -17.95 7.02 10.81
N ARG A 145 -18.06 5.83 10.21
CA ARG A 145 -17.11 5.35 9.19
C ARG A 145 -17.13 6.22 7.94
N GLN A 146 -18.31 6.64 7.49
CA GLN A 146 -18.42 7.60 6.39
C GLN A 146 -17.72 8.92 6.74
N THR A 147 -18.00 9.48 7.92
CA THR A 147 -17.38 10.73 8.40
C THR A 147 -15.85 10.60 8.50
N TYR A 148 -15.37 9.44 8.95
CA TYR A 148 -13.94 9.12 8.97
C TYR A 148 -13.36 9.15 7.55
N MET A 149 -14.00 8.49 6.57
CA MET A 149 -13.55 8.46 5.19
C MET A 149 -13.58 9.84 4.52
N GLU A 150 -14.57 10.68 4.83
CA GLU A 150 -14.64 12.07 4.38
C GLU A 150 -13.41 12.86 4.82
N ARG A 151 -13.04 12.74 6.09
CA ARG A 151 -11.87 13.43 6.65
C ARG A 151 -10.56 12.87 6.10
N ALA A 152 -10.45 11.55 6.00
CA ALA A 152 -9.23 10.89 5.52
C ALA A 152 -8.95 11.20 4.04
N ALA A 153 -9.99 11.15 3.20
CA ALA A 153 -9.89 11.34 1.75
C ALA A 153 -10.13 12.81 1.28
N ALA A 154 -10.22 13.76 2.21
CA ALA A 154 -10.32 15.18 1.88
C ALA A 154 -9.09 15.65 1.08
N PRO A 155 -9.25 16.55 0.07
CA PRO A 155 -8.12 17.22 -0.56
C PRO A 155 -7.22 17.92 0.49
N LEU A 156 -5.91 17.98 0.21
CA LEU A 156 -4.97 18.78 1.01
C LEU A 156 -5.12 20.27 0.69
#